data_AF-A0ABD3XIR1-F1
#
_entry.id   AF-A0ABD3XIR1-F1
#
_cell.length_a   1.000
_cell.length_b   1.000
_cell.length_c   1.000
_cell.angle_alpha   90.00
_cell.angle_beta   90.00
_cell.angle_gamma   90.00
#
_symmetry.space_group_name_H-M   'P 1'
#
loop_
_entity.id
_entity.type
_entity.pdbx_description
1 polymer ?
#
loop_
_entity_poly.entity_id
_entity_poly.type
_entity_poly.pdbx_seq_one_letter_code
_entity_poly.pdbx_strand_id
1 'polypeptide(L)'
;ISIVLYFAATGYRLELYQIKHKCPKCICPVSSGSEKDECVQTATNPRFNICLYGLNEDLLVSKAIRTEGLWANDLTLKLRAALTLYPNATFVDIGANIGYFTLYACTLSKCVVAIEAARRSANMVYKGLALYN
;
A
#
# COMPACT_ATOMS: atom_id res chain seq x y z
N ILE A 1 -3.58 19.35 0.70
CA ILE A 1 -2.12 19.51 0.88
C ILE A 1 -1.45 18.54 -0.06
N SER A 2 -0.94 19.05 -1.19
CA SER A 2 -0.06 18.29 -2.08
C SER A 2 1.34 18.29 -1.45
N ILE A 3 1.89 17.13 -1.11
CA ILE A 3 3.29 17.03 -0.73
C ILE A 3 4.10 16.87 -2.01
N VAL A 4 4.73 17.95 -2.44
CA VAL A 4 5.76 17.92 -3.48
C VAL A 4 7.09 17.68 -2.76
N LEU A 5 7.60 16.45 -2.76
CA LEU A 5 8.99 16.21 -2.37
C LEU A 5 9.86 16.59 -3.58
N TYR A 6 10.54 17.72 -3.50
CA TYR A 6 11.61 18.06 -4.43
C TYR A 6 12.83 17.20 -4.10
N PHE A 7 13.07 16.14 -4.88
CA PHE A 7 14.38 15.49 -4.90
C PHE A 7 15.31 16.33 -5.78
N ALA A 8 16.16 17.13 -5.15
CA ALA A 8 17.05 18.11 -5.78
C ALA A 8 18.25 17.49 -6.56
N ALA A 9 18.07 16.33 -7.21
CA ALA A 9 19.18 15.63 -7.87
C ALA A 9 19.02 15.49 -9.40
N THR A 10 17.82 15.59 -9.98
CA THR A 10 17.63 15.17 -11.39
C THR A 10 16.73 16.04 -12.26
N GLY A 11 16.12 17.11 -11.76
CA GLY A 11 15.30 18.02 -12.58
C GLY A 11 13.99 17.43 -13.13
N TYR A 12 13.61 16.23 -12.73
CA TYR A 12 12.32 15.63 -13.10
C TYR A 12 11.24 15.96 -12.06
N ARG A 13 10.08 16.47 -12.53
CA ARG A 13 8.89 16.65 -11.71
C ARG A 13 8.23 15.29 -11.47
N LEU A 14 8.52 14.67 -10.34
CA LEU A 14 7.82 13.47 -9.89
C LEU A 14 6.46 13.88 -9.31
N GLU A 15 5.37 13.46 -9.96
CA GLU A 15 4.05 13.52 -9.36
C GLU A 15 3.94 12.43 -8.29
N LEU A 16 4.06 12.83 -7.03
CA LEU A 16 3.86 11.93 -5.90
C LEU A 16 2.38 11.89 -5.54
N TYR A 17 1.81 10.70 -5.58
CA TYR A 17 0.44 10.47 -5.16
C TYR A 17 0.45 10.27 -3.64
N GLN A 18 -0.05 11.26 -2.91
CA GLN A 18 -0.21 11.15 -1.47
C GLN A 18 -1.54 10.48 -1.15
N ILE A 19 -1.47 9.30 -0.55
CA ILE A 19 -2.62 8.60 -0.01
C ILE A 19 -2.70 8.97 1.48
N LYS A 20 -3.61 9.87 1.84
CA LYS A 20 -3.90 10.22 3.23
C LYS A 20 -5.08 9.40 3.72
N HIS A 21 -4.86 8.54 4.70
CA HIS A 21 -5.95 7.89 5.41
C HIS A 21 -6.09 8.49 6.82
N LYS A 22 -7.15 9.30 7.02
CA LYS A 22 -7.64 9.70 8.34
C LYS A 22 -8.89 8.88 8.66
N CYS A 23 -8.87 8.14 9.76
CA CYS A 23 -10.07 7.56 10.37
C CYS A 23 -10.87 8.69 11.05
N PRO A 24 -12.22 8.77 11.02
CA PRO A 24 -13.24 7.91 10.41
C PRO A 24 -13.99 8.61 9.25
N LYS A 25 -14.45 7.83 8.26
CA LYS A 25 -15.19 8.25 7.04
C LYS A 25 -14.38 9.11 6.06
N CYS A 26 -13.76 8.47 5.07
CA CYS A 26 -13.61 9.07 3.74
C CYS A 26 -13.49 7.98 2.69
N ILE A 27 -14.51 7.93 1.83
CA ILE A 27 -14.58 7.18 0.57
C ILE A 27 -13.70 7.93 -0.43
N CYS A 28 -12.72 7.26 -1.04
CA CYS A 28 -11.96 7.81 -2.17
C CYS A 28 -12.51 7.23 -3.48
N PRO A 29 -12.59 8.04 -4.55
CA PRO A 29 -13.24 7.67 -5.79
C PRO A 29 -12.43 6.62 -6.54
N VAL A 30 -13.10 5.53 -6.91
CA VAL A 30 -12.57 4.45 -7.73
C VAL A 30 -12.40 4.99 -9.15
N SER A 31 -11.17 5.14 -9.64
CA SER A 31 -10.95 5.17 -11.09
C SER A 31 -10.91 3.73 -11.59
N SER A 32 -11.80 3.43 -12.55
CA SER A 32 -11.95 2.14 -13.23
C SER A 32 -10.60 1.49 -13.55
N GLY A 33 -10.32 0.39 -12.86
CA GLY A 33 -9.18 -0.45 -13.15
C GLY A 33 -9.41 -1.26 -14.43
N SER A 34 -8.37 -1.43 -15.23
CA SER A 34 -8.33 -2.45 -16.29
C SER A 34 -8.59 -3.85 -15.72
N GLU A 35 -9.33 -4.67 -16.46
CA GLU A 35 -9.78 -6.05 -16.13
C GLU A 35 -8.68 -7.08 -15.78
N LYS A 36 -7.39 -6.71 -15.80
CA LYS A 36 -6.26 -7.66 -15.62
C LYS A 36 -5.71 -7.77 -14.19
N ASP A 37 -6.12 -6.91 -13.27
CA ASP A 37 -5.56 -6.88 -11.91
C ASP A 37 -6.48 -7.65 -10.94
N GLU A 38 -6.00 -8.79 -10.42
CA GLU A 38 -6.73 -9.61 -9.44
C GLU A 38 -6.42 -9.15 -8.01
N CYS A 39 -7.43 -9.10 -7.15
CA CYS A 39 -7.26 -8.81 -5.72
C CYS A 39 -7.44 -10.09 -4.90
N VAL A 40 -6.49 -10.37 -4.03
CA VAL A 40 -6.42 -11.58 -3.20
C VAL A 40 -6.37 -11.21 -1.72
N GLN A 41 -6.73 -12.14 -0.85
CA GLN A 41 -6.53 -12.01 0.58
C GLN A 41 -5.13 -12.52 0.97
N THR A 42 -4.38 -11.73 1.73
CA THR A 42 -3.05 -12.11 2.24
C THR A 42 -3.15 -13.20 3.32
N ALA A 43 -2.03 -13.90 3.54
CA ALA A 43 -1.85 -14.84 4.64
C ALA A 43 -1.28 -14.18 5.91
N THR A 44 -1.23 -12.85 5.98
CA THR A 44 -0.77 -12.11 7.17
C THR A 44 -1.76 -12.26 8.34
N ASN A 45 -1.34 -11.85 9.53
CA ASN A 45 -2.24 -11.68 10.67
C ASN A 45 -2.08 -10.26 11.27
N PRO A 46 -3.08 -9.37 11.11
CA PRO A 46 -4.38 -9.56 10.45
C PRO A 46 -4.27 -9.77 8.92
N ARG A 47 -5.27 -10.42 8.32
CA ARG A 47 -5.37 -10.56 6.85
C ARG A 47 -5.92 -9.29 6.21
N PHE A 48 -5.58 -9.03 4.95
CA PHE A 48 -6.14 -7.93 4.19
C PHE A 48 -6.22 -8.25 2.70
N ASN A 49 -7.04 -7.48 1.98
CA ASN A 49 -7.17 -7.59 0.53
C ASN A 49 -6.11 -6.72 -0.15
N ILE A 50 -5.44 -7.27 -1.16
CA ILE A 50 -4.44 -6.55 -1.97
C ILE A 50 -4.58 -6.92 -3.44
N CYS A 51 -4.42 -5.93 -4.31
CA CYS A 51 -4.48 -6.12 -5.75
C CYS A 51 -3.07 -6.30 -6.33
N LEU A 52 -2.92 -7.33 -7.16
CA LEU A 52 -1.64 -7.80 -7.66
C LEU A 52 -1.48 -7.49 -9.14
N TYR A 53 -0.24 -7.28 -9.56
CA TYR A 53 0.11 -7.35 -10.97
C TYR A 53 0.01 -8.80 -11.49
N GLY A 54 -0.04 -8.94 -12.82
CA GLY A 54 0.05 -10.24 -13.48
C GLY A 54 1.41 -10.91 -13.21
N LEU A 55 1.43 -12.24 -13.23
CA LEU A 55 2.65 -13.03 -12.95
C LEU A 55 3.81 -12.77 -13.91
N ASN A 56 3.55 -12.23 -15.10
CA ASN A 56 4.59 -11.88 -16.07
C ASN A 56 5.10 -10.43 -15.90
N GLU A 57 4.49 -9.64 -15.01
CA GLU A 57 4.79 -8.22 -14.81
C GLU A 57 5.59 -7.98 -13.53
N ASP A 58 5.25 -8.68 -12.45
CA ASP A 58 5.95 -8.57 -11.16
C ASP A 58 6.27 -9.96 -10.59
N LEU A 59 7.51 -10.36 -10.82
CA LEU A 59 8.06 -11.65 -10.42
C LEU A 59 8.56 -11.68 -8.97
N LEU A 60 8.41 -10.57 -8.23
CA LEU A 60 8.91 -10.43 -6.87
C LEU A 60 7.74 -10.32 -5.88
N VAL A 61 7.10 -9.16 -5.80
CA VAL A 61 6.13 -8.86 -4.74
C VAL A 61 4.81 -9.56 -5.03
N SER A 62 4.23 -9.32 -6.20
CA SER A 62 2.97 -9.93 -6.63
C SER A 62 3.09 -11.45 -6.73
N LYS A 63 4.22 -11.97 -7.22
CA LYS A 63 4.48 -13.41 -7.25
C LYS A 63 4.52 -14.01 -5.85
N ALA A 64 5.31 -13.45 -4.93
CA ALA A 64 5.42 -13.96 -3.56
C ALA A 64 4.07 -13.95 -2.83
N ILE A 65 3.30 -12.86 -2.95
CA ILE A 65 1.96 -12.79 -2.33
C ILE A 65 1.03 -13.83 -2.95
N ARG A 66 1.10 -14.06 -4.26
CA ARG A 66 0.26 -15.05 -4.92
C ARG A 66 0.61 -16.49 -4.51
N THR A 67 1.89 -16.81 -4.36
CA THR A 67 2.36 -18.18 -4.07
C THR A 67 2.40 -18.49 -2.57
N GLU A 68 2.79 -17.53 -1.75
CA GLU A 68 3.05 -17.70 -0.32
C GLU A 68 2.04 -16.93 0.55
N GLY A 69 1.23 -16.04 -0.04
CA GLY A 69 0.30 -15.18 0.69
C GLY A 69 0.97 -14.00 1.40
N LEU A 70 2.29 -13.86 1.29
CA LEU A 70 3.10 -12.94 2.09
C LEU A 70 4.18 -12.27 1.23
N TRP A 71 4.59 -11.09 1.67
CA TRP A 71 5.80 -10.42 1.20
C TRP A 71 6.65 -10.03 2.40
N ALA A 72 7.95 -10.35 2.35
CA ALA A 72 8.93 -9.98 3.37
C ALA A 72 8.43 -10.23 4.82
N ASN A 73 8.14 -11.50 5.15
CA ASN A 73 7.51 -11.89 6.42
C ASN A 73 8.24 -11.34 7.66
N ASP A 74 9.57 -11.44 7.70
CA ASP A 74 10.37 -10.92 8.82
C ASP A 74 10.19 -9.41 9.03
N LEU A 75 10.09 -8.65 7.94
CA LEU A 75 9.85 -7.20 8.01
C LEU A 75 8.40 -6.90 8.42
N THR A 76 7.44 -7.71 7.94
CA THR A 76 6.03 -7.62 8.34
C THR A 76 5.87 -7.79 9.86
N LEU A 77 6.56 -8.77 10.43
CA LEU A 77 6.54 -9.03 11.88
C LEU A 77 7.18 -7.90 12.69
N LYS A 78 8.33 -7.36 12.23
CA LYS A 78 8.99 -6.20 12.85
C LYS A 78 8.13 -4.95 12.79
N LEU A 79 7.49 -4.70 11.64
CA LEU A 79 6.56 -3.59 11.45
C LEU A 79 5.39 -3.69 12.43
N ARG A 80 4.76 -4.88 12.54
CA ARG A 80 3.69 -5.10 13.53
C ARG A 80 4.16 -4.78 14.94
N ALA A 81 5.30 -5.33 15.35
CA ALA A 81 5.84 -5.10 16.70
C ALA A 81 6.07 -3.60 16.98
N ALA A 82 6.66 -2.88 16.03
CA ALA A 82 6.89 -1.43 16.16
C ALA A 82 5.56 -0.65 16.24
N LEU A 83 4.60 -0.95 15.37
CA LEU A 83 3.30 -0.26 15.35
C LEU A 83 2.45 -0.60 16.58
N THR A 84 2.58 -1.79 17.16
CA THR A 84 1.96 -2.14 18.44
C THR A 84 2.58 -1.35 19.59
N LEU A 85 3.91 -1.21 19.62
CA LEU A 85 4.62 -0.47 20.66
C LEU A 85 4.26 1.04 20.68
N TYR A 86 4.00 1.62 19.50
CA TYR A 86 3.63 3.02 19.36
C TYR A 86 2.18 3.17 18.87
N PRO A 87 1.18 3.06 19.76
CA PRO A 87 -0.23 3.04 19.39
C PRO A 87 -0.67 4.26 18.57
N ASN A 88 -0.13 5.43 18.88
CA ASN A 88 -0.51 6.72 18.29
C ASN A 88 0.41 7.19 17.15
N ALA A 89 1.37 6.36 16.72
CA ALA A 89 2.27 6.73 15.62
C ALA A 89 1.52 6.79 14.28
N THR A 90 1.93 7.72 13.41
CA THR A 90 1.56 7.71 12.00
C THR A 90 2.61 6.94 11.23
N PHE A 91 2.19 5.93 10.46
CA PHE A 91 3.06 5.17 9.58
C PHE A 91 3.24 5.92 8.25
N VAL A 92 4.48 6.09 7.80
CA VAL A 92 4.80 6.70 6.51
C VAL A 92 5.42 5.64 5.62
N ASP A 93 4.76 5.33 4.52
CA ASP A 93 5.19 4.32 3.53
C ASP A 93 5.64 5.02 2.25
N ILE A 94 6.95 5.06 2.01
CA ILE A 94 7.54 5.72 0.84
C ILE A 94 7.96 4.64 -0.17
N GLY A 95 7.43 4.73 -1.38
CA GLY A 95 7.53 3.63 -2.35
C GLY A 95 6.52 2.54 -2.02
N ALA A 96 5.28 2.94 -1.73
CA ALA A 96 4.22 2.05 -1.27
C ALA A 96 3.93 0.90 -2.24
N ASN A 97 4.30 1.04 -3.52
CA ASN A 97 4.09 0.06 -4.58
C ASN A 97 2.60 -0.35 -4.63
N ILE A 98 2.28 -1.64 -4.64
CA ILE A 98 0.91 -2.16 -4.60
C ILE A 98 0.26 -2.07 -3.21
N GLY A 99 0.96 -1.51 -2.22
CA GLY A 99 0.40 -1.14 -0.93
C GLY A 99 0.49 -2.21 0.17
N TYR A 100 1.39 -3.19 0.05
CA TYR A 100 1.48 -4.29 1.03
C TYR A 100 1.65 -3.80 2.49
N PHE A 101 2.64 -2.94 2.76
CA PHE A 101 2.84 -2.40 4.12
C PHE A 101 1.80 -1.34 4.48
N THR A 102 1.40 -0.50 3.53
CA THR A 102 0.31 0.48 3.68
C THR A 102 -0.98 -0.19 4.18
N LEU A 103 -1.47 -1.20 3.48
CA LEU A 103 -2.72 -1.89 3.78
C LEU A 103 -2.60 -2.70 5.08
N TYR A 104 -1.45 -3.32 5.33
CA TYR A 104 -1.21 -4.01 6.58
C TYR A 104 -1.24 -3.05 7.79
N ALA A 105 -0.58 -1.89 7.69
CA ALA A 105 -0.62 -0.88 8.74
C ALA A 105 -2.05 -0.35 8.99
N CYS A 106 -2.86 -0.20 7.93
CA CYS A 106 -4.28 0.12 8.07
C CYS A 106 -5.04 -0.94 8.89
N THR A 107 -4.75 -2.24 8.69
CA THR A 107 -5.37 -3.34 9.48
C THR A 107 -5.06 -3.29 10.97
N LEU A 108 -3.94 -2.65 11.32
CA LEU A 108 -3.53 -2.40 12.70
C LEU A 108 -4.11 -1.09 13.25
N SER A 109 -5.12 -0.53 12.58
CA SER A 109 -5.80 0.73 12.93
C SER A 109 -4.84 1.93 13.03
N LYS A 110 -3.82 1.98 12.17
CA LYS A 110 -2.86 3.09 12.13
C LYS A 110 -3.28 4.18 11.16
N CYS A 111 -2.92 5.42 11.50
CA CYS A 111 -2.89 6.51 10.54
C CYS A 111 -1.74 6.24 9.56
N VAL A 112 -2.03 6.27 8.26
CA VAL A 112 -1.04 5.98 7.21
C VAL A 112 -0.94 7.15 6.23
N VAL A 113 0.29 7.51 5.89
CA VAL A 113 0.63 8.35 4.74
C VAL A 113 1.45 7.50 3.78
N ALA A 114 0.84 7.10 2.67
CA ALA A 114 1.54 6.35 1.62
C ALA A 114 1.89 7.27 0.44
N ILE A 115 3.09 7.08 -0.09
CA ILE A 115 3.64 7.86 -1.20
C ILE A 115 4.10 6.88 -2.28
N GLU A 116 3.54 7.02 -3.47
CA GLU A 116 3.88 6.21 -4.64
C GLU A 116 4.01 7.09 -5.88
N ALA A 117 5.04 6.85 -6.68
CA ALA A 117 5.33 7.62 -7.89
C ALA A 117 4.64 7.02 -9.12
N ALA A 118 4.51 5.69 -9.19
CA ALA A 118 3.84 5.00 -10.28
C ALA A 118 2.32 5.04 -10.06
N ARG A 119 1.63 5.81 -10.91
CA ARG A 119 0.16 5.96 -10.87
C ARG A 119 -0.58 4.62 -10.86
N ARG A 120 -0.12 3.63 -11.64
CA ARG A 120 -0.73 2.29 -11.66
C ARG A 120 -0.62 1.58 -10.31
N SER A 121 0.55 1.64 -9.66
CA SER A 121 0.76 1.11 -8.31
C SER A 121 -0.11 1.82 -7.30
N ALA A 122 -0.16 3.16 -7.33
CA ALA A 122 -1.05 3.95 -6.46
C ALA A 122 -2.53 3.53 -6.62
N ASN A 123 -2.98 3.28 -7.85
CA ASN A 123 -4.34 2.77 -8.11
C ASN A 123 -4.58 1.38 -7.49
N MET A 124 -3.59 0.51 -7.42
CA MET A 124 -3.72 -0.79 -6.72
C MET A 124 -3.93 -0.59 -5.21
N VAL A 125 -3.23 0.37 -4.61
CA VAL A 125 -3.44 0.72 -3.20
C VAL A 125 -4.87 1.21 -2.98
N TYR A 126 -5.37 2.10 -3.83
CA TYR A 126 -6.76 2.57 -3.74
C TYR A 126 -7.78 1.44 -3.90
N LYS A 127 -7.56 0.50 -4.85
CA LYS A 127 -8.41 -0.68 -5.00
C LYS A 127 -8.40 -1.55 -3.74
N GLY A 128 -7.22 -1.83 -3.17
CA GLY A 128 -7.09 -2.60 -1.93
C GLY A 128 -7.81 -1.94 -0.75
N LEU A 129 -7.67 -0.61 -0.60
CA LEU A 129 -8.39 0.16 0.41
C LEU A 129 -9.91 0.14 0.21
N ALA A 130 -10.41 0.14 -1.03
CA ALA A 130 -11.84 0.05 -1.29
C ALA A 130 -12.45 -1.30 -0.89
N LEU A 131 -11.61 -2.33 -0.72
CA LEU A 131 -11.99 -3.66 -0.23
C LEU A 131 -11.81 -3.80 1.28
N TYR A 132 -11.40 -2.72 1.96
CA TYR A 132 -11.27 -2.64 3.41
C TYR A 132 -12.58 -2.10 3.99
N ASN A 133 -13.39 -3.01 4.57
CA ASN A 133 -14.64 -2.69 5.29
C ASN A 133 -14.39 -2.54 6.79
#